data_AF-A0A3E0N7K0-F1
#
_entry.id   AF-A0A3E0N7K0-F1
#
_cell.length_a   1.000
_cell.length_b   1.000
_cell.length_c   1.000
_cell.angle_alpha   90.00
_cell.angle_beta   90.00
_cell.angle_gamma   90.00
#
_symmetry.space_group_name_H-M   'P 1'
#
loop_
_entity.id
_entity.type
_entity.pdbx_description
1 polymer ?
#
loop_
_entity_poly.entity_id
_entity_poly.type
_entity_poly.pdbx_seq_one_letter_code
_entity_poly.pdbx_strand_id
1 'polypeptide(L)'
;MLAEIAAANAAFSVLKQAITNGKELASAGQAIAEFVGAKEKLEKKANKNGSGSDLEAFMGLERIREQEQAIKELMIYTGRPGLWSDFQKFQAKARVQRREAEVAAAKRRKKIVEGTIIAAFVACCLAVLGALAALILHHQGRL
;
A
#
# COMPACT_ATOMS: atom_id res chain seq x y z
N MET A 1 -15.10 -4.16 -3.66
CA MET A 1 -15.03 -4.18 -5.14
C MET A 1 -15.77 -2.99 -5.71
N LEU A 2 -17.02 -2.74 -5.30
CA LEU A 2 -17.78 -1.55 -5.70
C LEU A 2 -17.09 -0.20 -5.43
N ALA A 3 -16.50 -0.03 -4.23
CA ALA A 3 -15.79 1.21 -3.88
C ALA A 3 -14.56 1.45 -4.76
N GLU A 4 -13.82 0.39 -5.12
CA GLU A 4 -12.66 0.49 -6.01
C GLU A 4 -13.05 0.80 -7.45
N ILE A 5 -14.13 0.18 -7.94
CA ILE A 5 -14.68 0.45 -9.28
C ILE A 5 -15.17 1.91 -9.35
N ALA A 6 -15.87 2.40 -8.31
CA ALA A 6 -16.30 3.79 -8.23
C ALA A 6 -15.11 4.78 -8.21
N ALA A 7 -14.06 4.47 -7.44
CA ALA A 7 -12.85 5.28 -7.41
C ALA A 7 -12.13 5.32 -8.78
N ALA A 8 -12.03 4.18 -9.48
CA ALA A 8 -11.45 4.12 -10.82
C ALA A 8 -12.27 4.94 -11.83
N ASN A 9 -13.60 4.81 -11.82
CA ASN A 9 -14.50 5.58 -12.67
C ASN A 9 -14.39 7.10 -12.41
N ALA A 10 -14.32 7.50 -11.14
CA ALA A 10 -14.18 8.91 -10.76
C ALA A 10 -12.84 9.49 -11.25
N ALA A 11 -11.73 8.78 -11.02
CA ALA A 11 -10.41 9.18 -11.47
C ALA A 11 -10.35 9.30 -13.01
N PHE A 12 -10.95 8.35 -13.73
CA PHE A 12 -11.04 8.39 -15.18
C PHE A 12 -11.86 9.57 -15.71
N SER A 13 -12.96 9.92 -15.04
CA SER A 13 -13.78 11.09 -15.39
C SER A 13 -12.98 12.39 -15.24
N VAL A 14 -12.27 12.54 -14.11
CA VAL A 14 -11.39 13.70 -13.85
C VAL A 14 -10.29 13.80 -14.91
N LEU A 15 -9.69 12.67 -15.29
CA LEU A 15 -8.68 12.63 -16.34
C LEU A 15 -9.23 13.08 -17.70
N LYS A 16 -10.39 12.56 -18.11
CA LYS A 16 -11.06 12.99 -19.34
C LYS A 16 -11.32 14.48 -19.33
N GLN A 17 -11.89 15.00 -18.23
CA GLN A 17 -12.19 16.42 -18.08
C GLN A 17 -10.93 17.30 -18.11
N ALA A 18 -9.86 16.89 -17.42
CA ALA A 18 -8.61 17.63 -17.40
C ALA A 18 -8.06 17.83 -18.81
N ILE A 19 -8.17 16.80 -19.65
CA ILE A 19 -7.65 16.78 -21.01
C ILE A 19 -8.58 17.49 -21.99
N THR A 20 -9.90 17.32 -21.89
CA THR A 20 -10.88 18.10 -22.66
C THR A 20 -10.71 19.61 -22.41
N ASN A 21 -10.36 19.99 -21.18
CA ASN A 21 -10.14 21.38 -20.80
C ASN A 21 -8.74 21.90 -21.22
N GLY A 22 -7.98 21.15 -22.00
CA GLY A 22 -6.65 21.54 -22.48
C GLY A 22 -5.60 21.64 -21.37
N LYS A 23 -5.86 21.09 -20.18
CA LYS A 23 -4.83 21.06 -19.14
C LYS A 23 -3.78 20.03 -19.53
N GLU A 24 -2.51 20.35 -19.29
CA GLU A 24 -1.41 19.44 -19.57
C GLU A 24 -1.62 18.11 -18.87
N LEU A 25 -1.27 17.01 -19.52
CA LEU A 25 -1.31 15.65 -18.97
C LEU A 25 -0.59 15.54 -17.61
N ALA A 26 0.39 16.42 -17.36
CA ALA A 26 1.04 16.59 -16.06
C ALA A 26 0.06 16.96 -14.93
N SER A 27 -0.90 17.83 -15.19
CA SER A 27 -1.95 18.23 -14.24
C SER A 27 -2.95 17.10 -13.93
N ALA A 28 -3.11 16.16 -14.86
CA ALA A 28 -3.93 14.96 -14.69
C ALA A 28 -3.16 13.79 -14.05
N GLY A 29 -1.87 13.95 -13.75
CA GLY A 29 -1.00 12.89 -13.22
C GLY A 29 -1.50 12.30 -11.89
N GLN A 30 -2.14 13.11 -11.05
CA GLN A 30 -2.75 12.62 -9.81
C GLN A 30 -3.93 11.68 -10.09
N ALA A 31 -4.82 12.05 -11.03
CA ALA A 31 -5.94 11.21 -11.41
C ALA A 31 -5.48 9.88 -12.04
N ILE A 32 -4.40 9.91 -12.83
CA ILE A 32 -3.75 8.70 -13.35
C ILE A 32 -3.25 7.82 -12.19
N ALA A 33 -2.59 8.40 -11.20
CA ALA A 33 -2.07 7.66 -10.05
C ALA A 33 -3.19 7.04 -9.19
N GLU A 34 -4.30 7.77 -9.00
CA GLU A 34 -5.49 7.28 -8.29
C GLU A 34 -6.17 6.14 -9.05
N PHE A 35 -6.30 6.26 -10.37
CA PHE A 35 -6.84 5.20 -11.24
C PHE A 35 -6.00 3.92 -11.15
N VAL A 36 -4.67 4.03 -11.30
CA VAL A 36 -3.75 2.88 -11.18
C VAL A 36 -3.83 2.26 -9.78
N GLY A 37 -3.88 3.09 -8.74
CA GLY A 37 -4.01 2.61 -7.37
C GLY A 37 -5.33 1.87 -7.12
N ALA A 38 -6.44 2.35 -7.69
CA ALA A 38 -7.73 1.69 -7.63
C ALA A 38 -7.72 0.35 -8.38
N LYS A 39 -7.12 0.31 -9.58
CA LYS A 39 -6.92 -0.91 -10.37
C LYS A 39 -6.12 -1.97 -9.60
N GLU A 40 -4.95 -1.61 -9.06
CA GLU A 40 -4.11 -2.55 -8.29
C GLU A 40 -4.85 -3.13 -7.07
N LYS A 41 -5.66 -2.30 -6.38
CA LYS A 41 -6.48 -2.75 -5.24
C LYS A 41 -7.59 -3.70 -5.70
N LEU A 42 -8.24 -3.42 -6.83
CA LEU A 42 -9.28 -4.28 -7.37
C LEU A 42 -8.71 -5.65 -7.78
N GLU A 43 -7.60 -5.69 -8.52
CA GLU A 43 -6.93 -6.93 -8.91
C GLU A 43 -6.51 -7.76 -7.69
N LYS A 44 -5.95 -7.11 -6.66
CA LYS A 44 -5.61 -7.78 -5.39
C LYS A 44 -6.84 -8.35 -4.66
N LYS A 45 -8.00 -7.69 -4.74
CA LYS A 45 -9.24 -8.14 -4.10
C LYS A 45 -9.90 -9.26 -4.91
N ALA A 46 -9.89 -9.17 -6.24
CA ALA A 46 -10.37 -10.22 -7.13
C ALA A 46 -9.59 -11.52 -6.90
N ASN A 47 -8.26 -11.46 -6.83
CA ASN A 47 -7.43 -12.65 -6.57
C ASN A 47 -7.60 -13.26 -5.17
N LYS A 48 -8.10 -12.51 -4.19
CA LYS A 48 -8.30 -12.99 -2.80
C LYS A 48 -9.69 -13.58 -2.56
N ASN A 49 -10.71 -13.10 -3.25
CA ASN A 49 -12.11 -13.43 -3.00
C ASN A 49 -12.68 -14.24 -4.19
N GLY A 50 -12.14 -15.43 -4.46
CA GLY A 50 -12.46 -16.22 -5.64
C GLY A 50 -13.83 -16.91 -5.69
N SER A 51 -14.93 -16.32 -5.21
CA SER A 51 -16.25 -17.01 -5.32
C SER A 51 -17.54 -16.18 -5.11
N GLY A 52 -17.52 -14.86 -4.95
CA GLY A 52 -18.73 -14.12 -4.51
C GLY A 52 -19.65 -13.53 -5.58
N SER A 53 -19.12 -13.17 -6.75
CA SER A 53 -19.85 -12.62 -7.91
C SER A 53 -18.86 -12.51 -9.06
N ASP A 54 -18.52 -13.65 -9.65
CA ASP A 54 -17.43 -13.75 -10.64
C ASP A 54 -17.73 -12.87 -11.87
N LEU A 55 -19.00 -12.77 -12.26
CA LEU A 55 -19.41 -11.96 -13.41
C LEU A 55 -19.33 -10.45 -13.14
N GLU A 56 -19.82 -9.93 -12.02
CA GLU A 56 -19.78 -8.49 -11.74
C GLU A 56 -18.35 -8.00 -11.52
N ALA A 57 -17.55 -8.81 -10.82
CA ALA A 57 -16.12 -8.54 -10.64
C ALA A 57 -15.38 -8.59 -11.98
N PHE A 58 -15.68 -9.57 -12.83
CA PHE A 58 -15.12 -9.68 -14.17
C PHE A 58 -15.49 -8.48 -15.06
N MET A 59 -16.78 -8.10 -15.09
CA MET A 59 -17.27 -6.96 -15.86
C MET A 59 -16.67 -5.63 -15.36
N GLY A 60 -16.53 -5.47 -14.04
CA GLY A 60 -15.87 -4.31 -13.45
C GLY A 60 -14.38 -4.24 -13.82
N LEU A 61 -13.68 -5.37 -13.80
CA LEU A 61 -12.28 -5.46 -14.24
C LEU A 61 -12.14 -5.15 -15.73
N GLU A 62 -13.05 -5.66 -16.57
CA GLU A 62 -13.03 -5.40 -18.00
C GLU A 62 -13.25 -3.92 -18.31
N ARG A 63 -14.20 -3.28 -17.62
CA ARG A 63 -14.41 -1.82 -17.74
C ARG A 63 -13.18 -1.01 -17.33
N ILE A 64 -12.44 -1.45 -16.31
CA ILE A 64 -11.17 -0.81 -15.93
C ILE A 64 -10.09 -1.04 -17.01
N ARG A 65 -10.04 -2.21 -17.65
CA ARG A 65 -9.12 -2.45 -18.77
C ARG A 65 -9.42 -1.54 -19.95
N GLU A 66 -10.69 -1.36 -20.29
CA GLU A 66 -11.11 -0.41 -21.33
C GLU A 66 -10.67 1.03 -20.98
N GLN A 67 -10.84 1.44 -19.72
CA GLN A 67 -10.41 2.76 -19.25
C GLN A 67 -8.89 2.93 -19.31
N GLU A 68 -8.13 1.89 -18.97
CA GLU A 68 -6.67 1.90 -19.10
C GLU A 68 -6.23 2.02 -20.57
N GLN A 69 -6.92 1.34 -21.48
CA GLN A 69 -6.65 1.44 -22.90
C GLN A 69 -6.94 2.85 -23.44
N ALA A 70 -8.04 3.46 -23.01
CA ALA A 70 -8.33 4.86 -23.32
C ALA A 70 -7.26 5.81 -22.77
N ILE A 71 -6.76 5.58 -21.54
CA ILE A 71 -5.64 6.36 -20.97
C ILE A 71 -4.37 6.17 -21.81
N LYS A 72 -4.07 4.93 -22.24
CA LYS A 72 -2.89 4.64 -23.06
C LYS A 72 -2.94 5.37 -24.40
N GLU A 73 -4.06 5.26 -25.12
CA GLU A 73 -4.28 5.97 -26.39
C GLU A 73 -4.10 7.47 -26.19
N LEU A 74 -4.66 7.99 -25.10
CA LEU A 74 -4.56 9.39 -24.78
C LEU A 74 -3.14 9.85 -24.48
N MET A 75 -2.35 9.06 -23.77
CA MET A 75 -0.92 9.33 -23.54
C MET A 75 -0.09 9.25 -24.83
N ILE A 76 -0.52 8.45 -25.80
CA ILE A 76 0.13 8.36 -27.13
C ILE A 76 -0.20 9.58 -27.97
N TYR A 77 -1.47 10.01 -28.00
CA TYR A 77 -1.92 11.11 -28.86
C TYR A 77 -1.61 12.51 -28.31
N THR A 78 -1.65 12.68 -26.99
CA THR A 78 -1.47 14.00 -26.34
C THR A 78 -0.14 14.16 -25.65
N GLY A 79 0.58 13.06 -25.41
CA GLY A 79 1.86 13.06 -24.70
C GLY A 79 3.08 13.11 -25.61
N ARG A 80 4.26 13.17 -24.98
CA ARG A 80 5.55 13.00 -25.66
C ARG A 80 5.69 11.56 -26.20
N PRO A 81 6.37 11.35 -27.34
CA PRO A 81 6.75 10.01 -27.80
C PRO A 81 7.41 9.18 -26.68
N GLY A 82 6.92 7.96 -26.47
CA GLY A 82 7.43 7.04 -25.44
C GLY A 82 6.89 7.28 -24.02
N LEU A 83 6.01 8.26 -23.80
CA LEU A 83 5.48 8.59 -22.48
C LEU A 83 4.81 7.39 -21.79
N TRP A 84 4.06 6.57 -22.53
CA TRP A 84 3.46 5.34 -21.98
C TRP A 84 4.52 4.36 -21.44
N SER A 85 5.63 4.18 -22.16
CA SER A 85 6.71 3.29 -21.72
C SER A 85 7.37 3.81 -20.45
N ASP A 86 7.64 5.11 -20.38
CA ASP A 86 8.22 5.74 -19.19
C ASP A 86 7.26 5.70 -18.00
N PHE A 87 5.96 5.85 -18.25
CA PHE A 87 4.92 5.66 -17.25
C PHE A 87 4.86 4.22 -16.73
N GLN A 88 4.98 3.21 -17.58
CA GLN A 88 5.08 1.80 -17.15
C GLN A 88 6.31 1.57 -16.26
N LYS A 89 7.47 2.13 -16.62
CA LYS A 89 8.69 2.06 -15.79
C LYS A 89 8.49 2.77 -14.45
N PHE A 90 7.83 3.93 -14.45
CA PHE A 90 7.50 4.67 -13.22
C PHE A 90 6.61 3.84 -12.30
N GLN A 91 5.53 3.24 -12.82
CA GLN A 91 4.66 2.34 -12.05
C GLN A 91 5.42 1.14 -11.48
N ALA A 92 6.30 0.51 -12.27
CA ALA A 92 7.13 -0.60 -11.81
C ALA A 92 8.04 -0.19 -10.64
N LYS A 93 8.71 0.96 -10.75
CA LYS A 93 9.53 1.54 -9.66
C LYS A 93 8.69 1.85 -8.43
N ALA A 94 7.54 2.49 -8.59
CA ALA A 94 6.64 2.83 -7.48
C ALA A 94 6.16 1.57 -6.73
N ARG A 95 5.86 0.48 -7.45
CA ARG A 95 5.49 -0.80 -6.85
C ARG A 95 6.62 -1.44 -6.05
N VAL A 96 7.86 -1.39 -6.56
CA VAL A 96 9.05 -1.86 -5.83
C VAL A 96 9.24 -1.04 -4.55
N GLN A 97 9.21 0.29 -4.64
CA GLN A 97 9.36 1.18 -3.50
C GLN A 97 8.27 0.96 -2.43
N ARG A 98 7.01 0.76 -2.84
CA ARG A 98 5.91 0.42 -1.92
C ARG A 98 6.19 -0.87 -1.16
N ARG A 99 6.64 -1.92 -1.86
CA ARG A 99 6.98 -3.21 -1.24
C ARG A 99 8.16 -3.09 -0.28
N GLU A 100 9.20 -2.35 -0.66
CA GLU A 100 10.36 -2.10 0.20
C GLU A 100 9.96 -1.32 1.46
N ALA A 101 9.10 -0.31 1.33
CA ALA A 101 8.57 0.44 2.47
C ALA A 101 7.74 -0.44 3.41
N GLU A 102 6.89 -1.32 2.87
CA GLU A 102 6.13 -2.30 3.67
C GLU A 102 7.06 -3.25 4.44
N VAL A 103 8.10 -3.78 3.79
CA VAL A 103 9.11 -4.65 4.43
C VAL A 103 9.90 -3.90 5.50
N ALA A 104 10.32 -2.66 5.22
CA ALA A 104 11.03 -1.83 6.18
C ALA A 104 10.16 -1.49 7.40
N ALA A 105 8.89 -1.17 7.19
CA ALA A 105 7.92 -0.93 8.27
C ALA A 105 7.70 -2.20 9.11
N ALA A 106 7.55 -3.37 8.47
CA ALA A 106 7.44 -4.65 9.17
C ALA A 106 8.70 -4.96 10.00
N LYS A 107 9.90 -4.74 9.45
CA LYS A 107 11.17 -4.88 10.20
C LYS A 107 11.25 -3.94 11.40
N ARG A 108 10.84 -2.67 11.25
CA ARG A 108 10.81 -1.71 12.37
C ARG A 108 9.89 -2.19 13.50
N ARG A 109 8.69 -2.67 13.16
CA ARG A 109 7.74 -3.22 14.14
C ARG A 109 8.33 -4.43 14.87
N LYS A 110 8.95 -5.36 14.14
CA LYS A 110 9.61 -6.53 14.76
C LYS A 110 10.69 -6.12 15.75
N LYS A 111 11.57 -5.19 15.38
CA LYS A 111 12.64 -4.69 16.28
C LYS A 111 12.11 -4.06 17.56
N ILE A 112 11.01 -3.30 17.47
CA ILE A 112 10.38 -2.69 18.66
C ILE A 112 9.83 -3.80 19.56
N VAL A 113 9.07 -4.75 18.99
CA VAL A 113 8.49 -5.86 19.75
C VAL A 113 9.57 -6.71 20.42
N GLU A 114 10.59 -7.14 19.67
CA GLU A 114 11.72 -7.91 20.19
C GLU A 114 12.45 -7.14 21.30
N GLY A 115 12.73 -5.85 21.09
CA GLY A 115 13.37 -5.00 22.09
C GLY A 115 12.54 -4.87 23.37
N THR A 116 11.22 -4.70 23.24
CA THR A 116 10.32 -4.63 24.41
C THR A 116 10.25 -5.94 25.18
N ILE A 117 10.24 -7.09 24.49
CA ILE A 117 10.23 -8.40 25.13
C ILE A 117 11.53 -8.64 25.89
N ILE A 118 12.68 -8.35 25.27
CA ILE A 118 14.00 -8.50 25.91
C ILE A 118 14.11 -7.58 27.13
N ALA A 119 13.70 -6.32 27.01
CA ALA A 119 13.72 -5.38 28.13
C ALA A 119 12.82 -5.84 29.30
N ALA A 120 11.61 -6.32 28.99
CA ALA A 120 10.69 -6.85 29.99
C ALA A 120 11.27 -8.10 30.69
N PHE A 121 11.92 -8.99 29.94
CA PHE A 121 12.56 -10.18 30.48
C PHE A 121 13.71 -9.82 31.44
N VAL A 122 14.59 -8.89 31.04
CA VAL A 122 15.70 -8.42 31.88
C VAL A 122 15.18 -7.75 33.16
N ALA A 123 14.16 -6.90 33.05
CA ALA A 123 13.53 -6.26 34.21
C ALA A 123 12.93 -7.30 35.17
N CYS A 124 12.29 -8.35 34.64
CA CYS A 124 11.75 -9.45 35.43
C CYS A 124 12.86 -10.23 36.17
N CYS A 125 13.94 -10.59 35.48
CA CYS A 125 15.09 -11.26 36.10
C CYS A 125 15.72 -10.41 37.22
N LEU A 126 15.89 -9.11 36.99
CA LEU A 126 16.43 -8.19 38.01
C LEU A 126 15.50 -8.07 39.22
N ALA A 127 14.18 -8.02 39.00
CA ALA A 127 13.19 -8.00 40.09
C ALA A 127 13.24 -9.27 40.94
N VAL A 128 13.36 -10.45 40.30
CA VAL A 128 13.49 -11.73 41.00
C VAL A 128 14.79 -11.79 41.80
N LEU A 129 15.92 -11.39 41.22
CA LEU A 129 17.21 -11.35 41.92
C LEU A 129 17.21 -10.36 43.09
N GLY A 130 16.59 -9.19 42.91
CA GLY A 130 16.42 -8.20 43.96
C GLY A 130 15.56 -8.71 45.12
N ALA A 131 14.46 -9.41 44.82
CA ALA A 131 13.59 -10.02 45.82
C ALA A 131 14.32 -11.14 46.61
N LEU A 132 15.12 -11.97 45.93
CA LEU A 132 15.94 -12.99 46.58
C LEU A 132 17.01 -12.38 47.49
N ALA A 133 17.70 -11.34 47.03
CA ALA A 133 18.69 -10.63 47.84
C ALA A 133 18.06 -9.98 49.08
N ALA A 134 16.88 -9.38 48.94
CA ALA A 134 16.11 -8.80 50.05
C ALA A 134 15.69 -9.88 51.07
N LEU A 135 15.24 -11.04 50.60
CA LEU A 135 14.90 -12.18 51.48
C LEU A 135 16.11 -12.71 52.25
N ILE A 136 17.28 -12.80 51.61
CA ILE A 136 18.53 -13.23 52.26
C ILE A 136 18.96 -12.22 53.33
N LEU A 137 18.89 -10.91 53.03
CA LEU A 137 19.20 -9.85 53.99
C LEU A 137 18.26 -9.86 55.21
N HIS A 138 16.96 -10.10 54.99
CA HIS A 138 15.98 -10.26 56.06
C HIS A 138 16.29 -11.49 56.92
N HIS A 139 16.64 -12.63 56.31
CA HIS A 139 17.00 -13.84 57.06
C HIS A 139 18.31 -13.70 57.87
N GLN A 140 19.24 -12.83 57.44
CA GLN A 140 20.46 -12.53 58.19
C GLN A 140 20.27 -11.50 59.33
N GLY A 141 19.04 -11.02 59.56
CA GLY A 141 18.73 -10.10 60.66
C GLY A 141 19.35 -8.71 60.53
N ARG A 142 19.69 -8.28 59.30
CA ARG A 142 20.22 -6.93 59.00
C ARG A 142 19.12 -5.92 58.62
N LEU A 143 17.86 -6.28 58.76
CA LEU A 143 16.66 -5.46 58.53
C LEU A 143 15.72 -5.58 59.72
#